data_AF-A0A8C4Z1M0-F1
#
_entry.id   AF-A0A8C4Z1M0-F1
#
_cell.length_a   1.000
_cell.length_b   1.000
_cell.length_c   1.000
_cell.angle_alpha   90.00
_cell.angle_beta   90.00
_cell.angle_gamma   90.00
#
_symmetry.space_group_name_H-M   'P 1'
#
loop_
_entity.id
_entity.type
_entity.pdbx_description
1 polymer ?
#
loop_
_entity_poly.entity_id
_entity_poly.type
_entity_poly.pdbx_seq_one_letter_code
_entity_poly.pdbx_strand_id
1 'polypeptide(L)'
;TLWVLDESKLQEVDSLWKEFQTPEKANKIVKLKHFEKFQDTTEALAAATAMVEGKIGKSLKKVLKKVVAKEAHEQLAISDLKLGGVIKEKMNLSCVHSPAIAELMRGIRTQMEGAMSLGLAHSLSRYKLKFSPDKVDTMIVQAISLLDDLDKELNNYIMRCREWYGWHFPEVGKIITDNLAYCKAIQKIGFRTNVATTDLSDILPEEVEAEVKLAAEISMGVEVSDEDITNILHLCEQVIEITEYRVQLYDYLKNRMTAIAPNLTVMVGELVGARLIAHAGSLMNLAKHPASTVQILGAEKALFRALKTHKDTPKYGLIYHASLVGQTSAKNKGKISRMLAAKSSLAIRYDALGEDTTSEMGIENRAKLEIRLRHLEDKGIRKISGTGKAMARADKYQHKSDVRVYDPSADSTIPSTSKKRKFEEVEEEEEEQPKKKKKKKVKDEEDE
;
A
#
# COMPACT_ATOMS: atom_id res chain seq x y z
N THR A 1 -4.40 -39.99 -22.25
CA THR A 1 -5.05 -40.87 -23.25
C THR A 1 -4.16 -42.07 -23.47
N LEU A 2 -4.69 -43.19 -23.98
CA LEU A 2 -3.90 -44.37 -24.32
C LEU A 2 -4.22 -44.79 -25.75
N TRP A 3 -3.19 -45.20 -26.48
CA TRP A 3 -3.23 -45.54 -27.90
C TRP A 3 -2.49 -46.87 -28.12
N VAL A 4 -2.91 -47.65 -29.10
CA VAL A 4 -2.15 -48.81 -29.61
C VAL A 4 -1.25 -48.36 -30.76
N LEU A 5 -0.07 -48.95 -30.86
CA LEU A 5 0.93 -48.76 -31.90
C LEU A 5 1.23 -50.09 -32.58
N ASP A 6 1.43 -50.07 -33.90
CA ASP A 6 2.11 -51.16 -34.59
C ASP A 6 3.63 -51.00 -34.38
N GLU A 7 4.24 -51.90 -33.59
CA GLU A 7 5.64 -51.77 -33.13
C GLU A 7 6.67 -51.71 -34.28
N SER A 8 6.33 -52.26 -35.45
CA SER A 8 7.20 -52.36 -36.63
C SER A 8 7.64 -51.01 -37.23
N LYS A 9 6.97 -49.90 -36.90
CA LYS A 9 7.32 -48.56 -37.41
C LYS A 9 8.22 -47.72 -36.50
N LEU A 10 8.54 -48.16 -35.28
CA LEU A 10 9.33 -47.37 -34.33
C LEU A 10 10.83 -47.28 -34.66
N GLN A 11 11.30 -47.92 -35.74
CA GLN A 11 12.71 -47.98 -36.13
C GLN A 11 13.16 -46.81 -37.03
N GLU A 12 12.25 -46.20 -37.81
CA GLU A 12 12.56 -45.01 -38.61
C GLU A 12 12.06 -43.74 -37.90
N VAL A 13 12.99 -42.96 -37.33
CA VAL A 13 12.64 -41.68 -36.69
C VAL A 13 12.35 -40.61 -37.75
N ASP A 14 13.27 -40.41 -38.70
CA ASP A 14 13.24 -39.28 -39.65
C ASP A 14 12.04 -39.28 -40.63
N SER A 15 11.38 -40.42 -40.83
CA SER A 15 10.21 -40.55 -41.71
C SER A 15 8.87 -40.34 -40.99
N LEU A 16 8.84 -40.55 -39.66
CA LEU A 16 7.62 -40.65 -38.86
C LEU A 16 6.69 -39.43 -39.00
N TRP A 17 7.25 -38.21 -39.03
CA TRP A 17 6.48 -36.96 -39.12
C TRP A 17 5.64 -36.84 -40.40
N LYS A 18 6.08 -37.46 -41.51
CA LYS A 18 5.37 -37.42 -42.81
C LYS A 18 4.05 -38.18 -42.76
N GLU A 19 3.94 -39.17 -41.87
CA GLU A 19 2.73 -39.96 -41.71
C GLU A 19 1.68 -39.26 -40.84
N PHE A 20 2.06 -38.30 -39.99
CA PHE A 20 1.14 -37.51 -39.16
C PHE A 20 0.61 -36.24 -39.84
N GLN A 21 0.91 -36.00 -41.12
CA GLN A 21 0.44 -34.82 -41.85
C GLN A 21 -1.08 -34.81 -42.10
N THR A 22 -1.72 -35.97 -42.25
CA THR A 22 -3.18 -36.06 -42.48
C THR A 22 -3.83 -37.01 -41.47
N PRO A 23 -5.07 -36.71 -41.00
CA PRO A 23 -5.73 -37.49 -39.95
C PRO A 23 -5.98 -38.95 -40.38
N GLU A 24 -6.24 -39.19 -41.67
CA GLU A 24 -6.45 -40.53 -42.24
C GLU A 24 -5.19 -41.41 -42.22
N LYS A 25 -4.00 -40.82 -42.29
CA LYS A 25 -2.73 -41.55 -42.17
C LYS A 25 -2.43 -41.82 -40.70
N ALA A 26 -2.55 -40.80 -39.83
CA ALA A 26 -2.36 -40.94 -38.40
C ALA A 26 -3.25 -42.03 -37.78
N ASN A 27 -4.54 -42.08 -38.14
CA ASN A 27 -5.52 -43.04 -37.62
C ASN A 27 -5.30 -44.49 -38.11
N LYS A 28 -4.41 -44.72 -39.09
CA LYS A 28 -3.96 -46.07 -39.47
C LYS A 28 -2.86 -46.62 -38.55
N ILE A 29 -2.04 -45.74 -37.97
CA ILE A 29 -0.84 -46.08 -37.19
C ILE A 29 -1.11 -46.02 -35.68
N VAL A 30 -1.97 -45.09 -35.25
CA VAL A 30 -2.22 -44.79 -33.83
C VAL A 30 -3.72 -44.82 -33.56
N LYS A 31 -4.21 -45.94 -33.03
CA LYS A 31 -5.64 -46.11 -32.69
C LYS A 31 -5.88 -45.86 -31.21
N LEU A 32 -6.89 -45.06 -30.90
CA LEU A 32 -7.22 -44.71 -29.51
C LEU A 32 -7.79 -45.91 -28.75
N LYS A 33 -7.05 -46.41 -27.76
CA LYS A 33 -7.44 -47.55 -26.89
C LYS A 33 -8.35 -47.08 -25.75
N HIS A 34 -8.03 -45.93 -25.14
CA HIS A 34 -8.78 -45.42 -23.99
C HIS A 34 -8.67 -43.89 -23.79
N PHE A 35 -9.81 -43.26 -23.48
CA PHE A 35 -9.95 -41.82 -23.23
C PHE A 35 -10.77 -41.57 -21.96
N GLU A 36 -10.10 -41.44 -20.80
CA GLU A 36 -10.74 -40.97 -19.57
C GLU A 36 -10.75 -39.43 -19.57
N LYS A 37 -11.95 -38.83 -19.58
CA LYS A 37 -12.16 -37.38 -19.44
C LYS A 37 -12.03 -36.98 -17.98
N PHE A 38 -11.33 -35.89 -17.68
CA PHE A 38 -11.52 -35.18 -16.42
C PHE A 38 -12.95 -34.64 -16.35
N GLN A 39 -13.59 -34.73 -15.19
CA GLN A 39 -14.95 -34.21 -15.02
C GLN A 39 -14.92 -32.70 -14.75
N ASP A 40 -14.01 -32.25 -13.87
CA ASP A 40 -13.88 -30.85 -13.47
C ASP A 40 -12.53 -30.23 -13.84
N THR A 41 -12.53 -28.90 -14.00
CA THR A 41 -11.30 -28.09 -14.09
C THR A 41 -10.43 -28.16 -12.83
N THR A 42 -11.04 -28.41 -11.68
CA THR A 42 -10.35 -28.59 -10.39
C THR A 42 -9.59 -29.92 -10.32
N GLU A 43 -10.18 -31.02 -10.79
CA GLU A 43 -9.48 -32.31 -10.94
C GLU A 43 -8.36 -32.20 -11.97
N ALA A 44 -8.60 -31.54 -13.10
CA ALA A 44 -7.60 -31.31 -14.13
C ALA A 44 -6.42 -30.46 -13.61
N LEU A 45 -6.67 -29.43 -12.79
CA LEU A 45 -5.62 -28.67 -12.10
C LEU A 45 -4.85 -29.54 -11.10
N ALA A 46 -5.54 -30.34 -10.27
CA ALA A 46 -4.90 -31.22 -9.30
C ALA A 46 -4.04 -32.32 -9.97
N ALA A 47 -4.44 -32.78 -11.16
CA ALA A 47 -3.63 -33.66 -11.99
C ALA A 47 -2.41 -32.92 -12.59
N ALA A 48 -2.60 -31.68 -13.05
CA ALA A 48 -1.52 -30.87 -13.63
C ALA A 48 -0.46 -30.44 -12.61
N THR A 49 -0.86 -30.03 -11.40
CA THR A 49 0.10 -29.74 -10.31
C THR A 49 0.84 -31.00 -9.88
N ALA A 50 0.14 -32.14 -9.75
CA ALA A 50 0.79 -33.42 -9.49
C ALA A 50 1.83 -33.78 -10.56
N MET A 51 1.53 -33.61 -11.85
CA MET A 51 2.53 -33.82 -12.93
C MET A 51 3.74 -32.86 -12.81
N VAL A 52 3.52 -31.57 -12.53
CA VAL A 52 4.61 -30.59 -12.33
C VAL A 52 5.48 -30.94 -11.12
N GLU A 53 4.90 -31.56 -10.08
CA GLU A 53 5.61 -32.08 -8.92
C GLU A 53 6.18 -33.51 -9.11
N GLY A 54 6.04 -34.12 -10.30
CA GLY A 54 6.48 -35.49 -10.58
C GLY A 54 5.68 -36.59 -9.87
N LYS A 55 4.50 -36.27 -9.34
CA LYS A 55 3.65 -37.16 -8.53
C LYS A 55 2.52 -37.76 -9.39
N ILE A 56 2.19 -39.04 -9.14
CA ILE A 56 1.07 -39.73 -9.81
C ILE A 56 -0.25 -39.25 -9.21
N GLY A 57 -1.07 -38.56 -10.01
CA GLY A 57 -2.42 -38.14 -9.63
C GLY A 57 -3.38 -39.31 -9.37
N LYS A 58 -4.40 -39.10 -8.53
CA LYS A 58 -5.39 -40.14 -8.16
C LYS A 58 -6.15 -40.69 -9.37
N SER A 59 -6.51 -39.83 -10.33
CA SER A 59 -7.12 -40.19 -11.62
C SER A 59 -6.19 -41.06 -12.45
N LEU A 60 -4.94 -40.62 -12.69
CA LEU A 60 -3.93 -41.41 -13.42
C LEU A 60 -3.72 -42.81 -12.81
N LYS A 61 -3.71 -42.92 -11.47
CA LYS A 61 -3.62 -44.21 -10.77
C LYS A 61 -4.86 -45.11 -10.96
N LYS A 62 -6.07 -44.54 -11.13
CA LYS A 62 -7.27 -45.28 -11.53
C LYS A 62 -7.18 -45.77 -12.98
N VAL A 63 -6.79 -44.89 -13.92
CA VAL A 63 -6.65 -45.22 -15.35
C VAL A 63 -5.68 -46.38 -15.55
N LEU A 64 -4.47 -46.28 -14.98
CA LEU A 64 -3.45 -47.32 -15.09
C LEU A 64 -3.94 -48.65 -14.52
N LYS A 65 -4.62 -48.65 -13.35
CA LYS A 65 -5.21 -49.88 -12.79
C LYS A 65 -6.31 -50.50 -13.64
N LYS A 66 -7.15 -49.70 -14.33
CA LYS A 66 -8.24 -50.22 -15.19
C LYS A 66 -7.74 -50.90 -16.46
N VAL A 67 -6.68 -50.35 -17.08
CA VAL A 67 -6.22 -50.79 -18.40
C VAL A 67 -5.11 -51.83 -18.28
N VAL A 68 -4.05 -51.55 -17.51
CA VAL A 68 -2.86 -52.41 -17.43
C VAL A 68 -3.18 -53.77 -16.78
N ALA A 69 -4.23 -53.86 -15.97
CA ALA A 69 -4.70 -55.13 -15.38
C ALA A 69 -5.25 -56.15 -16.40
N LYS A 70 -5.37 -55.80 -17.69
CA LYS A 70 -5.76 -56.72 -18.77
C LYS A 70 -4.59 -57.20 -19.63
N GLU A 71 -3.49 -56.46 -19.66
CA GLU A 71 -2.46 -56.55 -20.70
C GLU A 71 -1.07 -56.49 -20.06
N ALA A 72 -0.79 -57.45 -19.17
CA ALA A 72 0.37 -57.46 -18.25
C ALA A 72 1.77 -57.62 -18.91
N HIS A 73 1.86 -57.47 -20.22
CA HIS A 73 3.10 -57.58 -21.00
C HIS A 73 3.38 -56.38 -21.93
N GLU A 74 2.45 -55.41 -22.08
CA GLU A 74 2.67 -54.22 -22.92
C GLU A 74 3.63 -53.22 -22.24
N GLN A 75 4.58 -52.66 -23.00
CA GLN A 75 5.53 -51.64 -22.51
C GLN A 75 4.89 -50.24 -22.54
N LEU A 76 5.08 -49.45 -21.49
CA LEU A 76 4.40 -48.15 -21.35
C LEU A 76 5.29 -46.99 -21.85
N ALA A 77 4.96 -46.46 -23.03
CA ALA A 77 5.61 -45.29 -23.59
C ALA A 77 5.25 -43.99 -22.82
N ILE A 78 6.25 -43.26 -22.30
CA ILE A 78 6.06 -42.01 -21.54
C ILE A 78 7.04 -40.93 -22.02
N SER A 79 6.55 -39.71 -22.25
CA SER A 79 7.33 -38.58 -22.77
C SER A 79 8.13 -37.78 -21.74
N ASP A 80 7.99 -38.09 -20.44
CA ASP A 80 8.72 -37.44 -19.34
C ASP A 80 9.46 -38.50 -18.52
N LEU A 81 10.80 -38.38 -18.50
CA LEU A 81 11.70 -39.28 -17.79
C LEU A 81 11.38 -39.37 -16.28
N LYS A 82 11.02 -38.25 -15.63
CA LYS A 82 10.75 -38.19 -14.19
C LYS A 82 9.45 -38.90 -13.86
N LEU A 83 8.41 -38.64 -14.65
CA LEU A 83 7.11 -39.31 -14.50
C LEU A 83 7.25 -40.83 -14.77
N GLY A 84 8.04 -41.22 -15.78
CA GLY A 84 8.33 -42.61 -16.10
C GLY A 84 9.04 -43.36 -14.96
N GLY A 85 10.05 -42.75 -14.33
CA GLY A 85 10.71 -43.31 -13.14
C GLY A 85 9.74 -43.55 -11.99
N VAL A 86 8.94 -42.53 -11.64
CA VAL A 86 7.99 -42.61 -10.52
C VAL A 86 6.84 -43.61 -10.79
N ILE A 87 6.45 -43.83 -12.05
CA ILE A 87 5.48 -44.87 -12.44
C ILE A 87 6.11 -46.27 -12.37
N LYS A 88 7.35 -46.45 -12.85
CA LYS A 88 8.10 -47.70 -12.73
C LYS A 88 8.22 -48.13 -11.26
N GLU A 89 8.60 -47.22 -10.36
CA GLU A 89 8.71 -47.45 -8.91
C GLU A 89 7.38 -47.80 -8.22
N LYS A 90 6.27 -47.15 -8.60
CA LYS A 90 5.00 -47.22 -7.84
C LYS A 90 3.98 -48.20 -8.41
N MET A 91 4.23 -48.76 -9.59
CA MET A 91 3.34 -49.68 -10.30
C MET A 91 4.05 -50.93 -10.87
N ASN A 92 5.38 -51.04 -10.73
CA ASN A 92 6.21 -52.14 -11.27
C ASN A 92 6.09 -52.34 -12.80
N LEU A 93 6.01 -51.25 -13.56
CA LEU A 93 5.82 -51.29 -15.02
C LEU A 93 7.09 -50.93 -15.81
N SER A 94 7.30 -51.66 -16.91
CA SER A 94 8.32 -51.39 -17.93
C SER A 94 8.00 -50.12 -18.72
N CYS A 95 8.35 -48.97 -18.15
CA CYS A 95 8.22 -47.67 -18.81
C CYS A 95 9.39 -47.44 -19.78
N VAL A 96 9.11 -47.04 -21.01
CA VAL A 96 10.11 -46.75 -22.04
C VAL A 96 10.08 -45.27 -22.44
N HIS A 97 11.27 -44.70 -22.58
CA HIS A 97 11.51 -43.33 -23.03
C HIS A 97 12.58 -43.35 -24.12
N SER A 98 12.21 -42.91 -25.33
CA SER A 98 13.06 -42.91 -26.53
C SER A 98 12.77 -41.63 -27.35
N PRO A 99 13.74 -41.06 -28.09
CA PRO A 99 13.49 -39.94 -29.00
C PRO A 99 12.32 -40.19 -29.96
N ALA A 100 12.18 -41.42 -30.47
CA ALA A 100 11.05 -41.82 -31.33
C ALA A 100 9.68 -41.64 -30.65
N ILE A 101 9.60 -41.86 -29.32
CA ILE A 101 8.36 -41.65 -28.53
C ILE A 101 8.07 -40.15 -28.37
N ALA A 102 9.09 -39.30 -28.28
CA ALA A 102 8.90 -37.85 -28.24
C ALA A 102 8.36 -37.30 -29.58
N GLU A 103 8.87 -37.82 -30.70
CA GLU A 103 8.39 -37.50 -32.06
C GLU A 103 6.96 -38.00 -32.30
N LEU A 104 6.64 -39.24 -31.90
CA LEU A 104 5.28 -39.77 -31.92
C LEU A 104 4.31 -38.88 -31.12
N MET A 105 4.69 -38.49 -29.91
CA MET A 105 3.89 -37.62 -29.06
C MET A 105 3.74 -36.20 -29.62
N ARG A 106 4.68 -35.73 -30.45
CA ARG A 106 4.56 -34.49 -31.23
C ARG A 106 3.56 -34.64 -32.38
N GLY A 107 3.60 -35.77 -33.10
CA GLY A 107 2.62 -36.10 -34.14
C GLY A 107 1.19 -36.12 -33.60
N ILE A 108 0.98 -36.86 -32.51
CA ILE A 108 -0.33 -36.96 -31.83
C ILE A 108 -0.83 -35.58 -31.34
N ARG A 109 0.04 -34.76 -30.73
CA ARG A 109 -0.33 -33.41 -30.27
C ARG A 109 -0.74 -32.47 -31.40
N THR A 110 -0.10 -32.59 -32.57
CA THR A 110 -0.43 -31.76 -33.75
C THR A 110 -1.84 -32.03 -34.26
N GLN A 111 -2.39 -33.23 -34.03
CA GLN A 111 -3.75 -33.63 -34.40
C GLN A 111 -4.77 -33.48 -33.23
N MET A 112 -4.41 -32.81 -32.13
CA MET A 112 -5.27 -32.62 -30.95
C MET A 112 -5.49 -31.15 -30.61
N GLU A 113 -6.60 -30.57 -31.09
CA GLU A 113 -7.09 -29.28 -30.60
C GLU A 113 -7.80 -29.40 -29.23
N GLY A 114 -7.73 -28.36 -28.40
CA GLY A 114 -8.24 -28.42 -27.03
C GLY A 114 -8.48 -27.06 -26.37
N ALA A 115 -9.71 -26.56 -26.44
CA ALA A 115 -10.12 -25.26 -25.86
C ALA A 115 -9.98 -25.17 -24.32
N MET A 116 -9.99 -26.30 -23.61
CA MET A 116 -9.87 -26.35 -22.14
C MET A 116 -8.48 -25.87 -21.63
N SER A 117 -7.49 -25.79 -22.52
CA SER A 117 -6.12 -25.38 -22.21
C SER A 117 -5.99 -24.01 -21.54
N LEU A 118 -6.74 -22.99 -22.01
CA LEU A 118 -6.66 -21.63 -21.48
C LEU A 118 -7.14 -21.53 -20.03
N GLY A 119 -8.26 -22.18 -19.69
CA GLY A 119 -8.80 -22.20 -18.32
C GLY A 119 -7.87 -22.93 -17.35
N LEU A 120 -7.22 -24.00 -17.80
CA LEU A 120 -6.21 -24.71 -17.01
C LEU A 120 -4.93 -23.87 -16.85
N ALA A 121 -4.47 -23.19 -17.90
CA ALA A 121 -3.32 -22.28 -17.83
C ALA A 121 -3.57 -21.11 -16.86
N HIS A 122 -4.75 -20.49 -16.90
CA HIS A 122 -5.15 -19.41 -15.98
C HIS A 122 -5.28 -19.88 -14.53
N SER A 123 -5.77 -21.10 -14.29
CA SER A 123 -5.90 -21.63 -12.92
C SER A 123 -4.57 -22.13 -12.36
N LEU A 124 -3.70 -22.71 -13.18
CA LEU A 124 -2.34 -23.12 -12.79
C LEU A 124 -1.40 -21.92 -12.61
N SER A 125 -1.52 -20.86 -13.42
CA SER A 125 -0.81 -19.59 -13.18
C SER A 125 -1.30 -18.93 -11.90
N ARG A 126 -2.62 -18.90 -11.64
CA ARG A 126 -3.18 -18.48 -10.34
C ARG A 126 -2.71 -19.35 -9.17
N TYR A 127 -2.49 -20.66 -9.35
CA TYR A 127 -1.94 -21.51 -8.28
C TYR A 127 -0.51 -21.10 -7.92
N LYS A 128 0.36 -20.88 -8.91
CA LYS A 128 1.73 -20.38 -8.68
C LYS A 128 1.75 -18.95 -8.14
N LEU A 129 0.89 -18.07 -8.66
CA LEU A 129 0.81 -16.65 -8.27
C LEU A 129 0.02 -16.41 -6.97
N LYS A 130 -0.71 -17.40 -6.43
CA LYS A 130 -1.31 -17.33 -5.08
C LYS A 130 -0.26 -17.26 -3.97
N PHE A 131 1.00 -17.55 -4.28
CA PHE A 131 2.15 -17.38 -3.40
C PHE A 131 2.78 -15.97 -3.48
N SER A 132 2.35 -15.13 -4.42
CA SER A 132 2.78 -13.72 -4.52
C SER A 132 1.81 -12.84 -3.71
N PRO A 133 2.30 -12.05 -2.73
CA PRO A 133 1.46 -11.14 -1.94
C PRO A 133 1.10 -9.83 -2.67
N ASP A 134 1.64 -9.61 -3.88
CA ASP A 134 1.63 -8.35 -4.67
C ASP A 134 0.25 -7.82 -5.12
N LYS A 135 -0.85 -8.34 -4.53
CA LYS A 135 -2.22 -7.88 -4.80
C LYS A 135 -3.03 -7.59 -3.54
N VAL A 136 -2.56 -7.97 -2.35
CA VAL A 136 -3.31 -7.75 -1.10
C VAL A 136 -3.19 -6.31 -0.61
N ASP A 137 -2.11 -5.62 -0.97
CA ASP A 137 -1.88 -4.20 -0.67
C ASP A 137 -2.91 -3.27 -1.33
N THR A 138 -3.45 -3.63 -2.49
CA THR A 138 -4.57 -2.88 -3.13
C THR A 138 -5.78 -2.74 -2.22
N MET A 139 -6.03 -3.71 -1.32
CA MET A 139 -7.11 -3.63 -0.34
C MET A 139 -6.82 -2.63 0.79
N ILE A 140 -5.56 -2.42 1.16
CA ILE A 140 -5.15 -1.36 2.11
C ILE A 140 -5.46 0.01 1.50
N VAL A 141 -5.12 0.22 0.22
CA VAL A 141 -5.34 1.50 -0.48
C VAL A 141 -6.83 1.88 -0.49
N GLN A 142 -7.71 0.92 -0.82
CA GLN A 142 -9.15 1.16 -0.79
C GLN A 142 -9.68 1.39 0.64
N ALA A 143 -9.20 0.62 1.63
CA ALA A 143 -9.66 0.74 3.02
C ALA A 143 -9.29 2.07 3.67
N ILE A 144 -8.10 2.62 3.41
CA ILE A 144 -7.71 3.94 3.96
C ILE A 144 -8.37 5.10 3.22
N SER A 145 -8.60 5.00 1.90
CA SER A 145 -9.41 5.98 1.17
C SER A 145 -10.83 6.03 1.72
N LEU A 146 -11.47 4.86 1.90
CA LEU A 146 -12.79 4.78 2.51
C LEU A 146 -12.81 5.31 3.96
N LEU A 147 -11.77 5.08 4.76
CA LEU A 147 -11.68 5.64 6.11
C LEU A 147 -11.61 7.18 6.10
N ASP A 148 -10.80 7.75 5.20
CA ASP A 148 -10.62 9.21 5.07
C ASP A 148 -11.88 9.89 4.46
N ASP A 149 -12.61 9.20 3.57
CA ASP A 149 -13.91 9.64 3.05
C ASP A 149 -15.03 9.54 4.10
N LEU A 150 -15.07 8.45 4.88
CA LEU A 150 -16.03 8.27 5.98
C LEU A 150 -15.84 9.36 7.05
N ASP A 151 -14.61 9.64 7.48
CA ASP A 151 -14.34 10.72 8.47
C ASP A 151 -14.89 12.09 8.01
N LYS A 152 -14.89 12.35 6.69
CA LYS A 152 -15.43 13.58 6.10
C LYS A 152 -16.95 13.58 6.04
N GLU A 153 -17.58 12.52 5.53
CA GLU A 153 -19.05 12.49 5.40
C GLU A 153 -19.76 12.30 6.74
N LEU A 154 -19.18 11.54 7.68
CA LEU A 154 -19.66 11.41 9.07
C LEU A 154 -19.74 12.81 9.72
N ASN A 155 -18.72 13.66 9.55
CA ASN A 155 -18.74 15.05 10.00
C ASN A 155 -19.82 15.90 9.28
N ASN A 156 -20.05 15.70 7.98
CA ASN A 156 -21.12 16.39 7.25
C ASN A 156 -22.51 16.00 7.79
N TYR A 157 -22.76 14.71 8.05
CA TYR A 157 -24.02 14.20 8.59
C TYR A 157 -24.25 14.67 10.04
N ILE A 158 -23.22 14.70 10.89
CA ILE A 158 -23.28 15.31 12.22
C ILE A 158 -23.72 16.77 12.13
N MET A 159 -23.06 17.58 11.30
CA MET A 159 -23.38 19.02 11.21
C MET A 159 -24.79 19.24 10.67
N ARG A 160 -25.23 18.43 9.69
CA ARG A 160 -26.63 18.43 9.21
C ARG A 160 -27.62 18.04 10.32
N CYS A 161 -27.30 17.05 11.15
CA CYS A 161 -28.12 16.64 12.29
C CYS A 161 -28.20 17.74 13.37
N ARG A 162 -27.06 18.37 13.72
CA ARG A 162 -26.98 19.53 14.62
C ARG A 162 -27.80 20.71 14.12
N GLU A 163 -27.74 21.01 12.83
CA GLU A 163 -28.56 22.07 12.20
C GLU A 163 -30.06 21.72 12.21
N TRP A 164 -30.44 20.46 11.98
CA TRP A 164 -31.83 20.02 11.86
C TRP A 164 -32.53 19.93 13.22
N TYR A 165 -31.96 19.21 14.20
CA TYR A 165 -32.50 19.15 15.56
C TYR A 165 -32.33 20.47 16.32
N GLY A 166 -31.40 21.32 15.89
CA GLY A 166 -31.21 22.68 16.42
C GLY A 166 -32.43 23.60 16.26
N TRP A 167 -33.39 23.28 15.39
CA TRP A 167 -34.68 23.98 15.35
C TRP A 167 -35.60 23.59 16.52
N HIS A 168 -35.52 22.36 17.01
CA HIS A 168 -36.33 21.88 18.14
C HIS A 168 -35.70 22.18 19.49
N PHE A 169 -34.37 22.05 19.60
CA PHE A 169 -33.65 22.22 20.86
C PHE A 169 -32.23 22.79 20.63
N PRO A 170 -32.11 24.11 20.33
CA PRO A 170 -30.83 24.73 19.94
C PRO A 170 -29.77 24.74 21.05
N GLU A 171 -30.16 24.63 22.32
CA GLU A 171 -29.25 24.68 23.47
C GLU A 171 -28.39 23.40 23.59
N VAL A 172 -28.94 22.22 23.28
CA VAL A 172 -28.18 20.93 23.33
C VAL A 172 -26.97 20.96 22.40
N GLY A 173 -27.09 21.64 21.25
CA GLY A 173 -25.99 21.81 20.31
C GLY A 173 -24.81 22.62 20.84
N LYS A 174 -25.01 23.39 21.93
CA LYS A 174 -23.97 24.16 22.63
C LYS A 174 -23.42 23.42 23.84
N ILE A 175 -24.29 22.72 24.59
CA ILE A 175 -23.95 21.96 25.80
C ILE A 175 -23.15 20.69 25.43
N ILE A 176 -23.67 19.86 24.51
CA ILE A 176 -23.00 18.63 24.09
C ILE A 176 -22.02 18.93 22.96
N THR A 177 -20.74 19.00 23.31
CA THR A 177 -19.64 19.25 22.35
C THR A 177 -19.20 18.00 21.58
N ASP A 178 -19.27 16.80 22.17
CA ASP A 178 -19.02 15.57 21.43
C ASP A 178 -20.19 15.24 20.48
N ASN A 179 -19.84 14.77 19.29
CA ASN A 179 -20.79 14.50 18.22
C ASN A 179 -21.44 13.12 18.32
N LEU A 180 -20.72 12.13 18.85
CA LEU A 180 -21.23 10.77 19.03
C LEU A 180 -22.25 10.76 20.18
N ALA A 181 -21.90 11.38 21.30
CA ALA A 181 -22.81 11.64 22.43
C ALA A 181 -24.03 12.45 22.00
N TYR A 182 -23.89 13.47 21.14
CA TYR A 182 -25.02 14.27 20.64
C TYR A 182 -26.06 13.42 19.90
N CYS A 183 -25.65 12.59 18.94
CA CYS A 183 -26.58 11.72 18.22
C CYS A 183 -27.22 10.66 19.12
N LYS A 184 -26.46 10.07 20.06
CA LYS A 184 -27.00 9.10 21.04
C LYS A 184 -27.98 9.75 22.04
N ALA A 185 -27.71 10.98 22.48
CA ALA A 185 -28.61 11.73 23.36
C ALA A 185 -29.94 12.04 22.65
N ILE A 186 -29.91 12.51 21.40
CA ILE A 186 -31.14 12.71 20.60
C ILE A 186 -31.91 11.39 20.45
N GLN A 187 -31.22 10.27 20.17
CA GLN A 187 -31.86 8.96 20.00
C GLN A 187 -32.61 8.50 21.26
N LYS A 188 -32.12 8.81 22.47
CA LYS A 188 -32.83 8.57 23.73
C LYS A 188 -33.94 9.60 24.01
N ILE A 189 -33.69 10.89 23.73
CA ILE A 189 -34.61 11.99 24.07
C ILE A 189 -35.86 11.97 23.18
N GLY A 190 -35.68 11.97 21.86
CA GLY A 190 -36.74 12.31 20.91
C GLY A 190 -37.23 13.75 21.10
N PHE A 191 -38.36 13.90 21.79
CA PHE A 191 -39.00 15.18 22.09
C PHE A 191 -38.40 15.86 23.33
N ARG A 192 -38.32 17.20 23.28
CA ARG A 192 -38.00 18.06 24.43
C ARG A 192 -38.82 17.75 25.69
N THR A 193 -40.10 17.41 25.54
CA THR A 193 -41.01 17.06 26.65
C THR A 193 -40.61 15.79 27.40
N ASN A 194 -39.92 14.86 26.73
CA ASN A 194 -39.46 13.59 27.30
C ASN A 194 -38.07 13.69 27.98
N VAL A 195 -37.40 14.86 27.90
CA VAL A 195 -36.08 15.07 28.53
C VAL A 195 -36.13 14.93 30.06
N ALA A 196 -37.22 15.40 30.69
CA ALA A 196 -37.39 15.34 32.14
C ALA A 196 -37.56 13.89 32.66
N THR A 197 -38.12 13.00 31.85
CA THR A 197 -38.41 11.59 32.18
C THR A 197 -37.32 10.61 31.73
N THR A 198 -36.39 11.04 30.88
CA THR A 198 -35.36 10.18 30.29
C THR A 198 -34.06 10.22 31.10
N ASP A 199 -33.40 9.06 31.20
CA ASP A 199 -32.09 8.89 31.83
C ASP A 199 -30.97 8.85 30.76
N LEU A 200 -30.01 9.77 30.87
CA LEU A 200 -28.92 9.97 29.93
C LEU A 200 -27.54 9.55 30.49
N SER A 201 -27.49 8.96 31.69
CA SER A 201 -26.25 8.63 32.41
C SER A 201 -25.30 7.69 31.65
N ASP A 202 -25.84 6.85 30.76
CA ASP A 202 -25.07 5.96 29.87
C ASP A 202 -24.21 6.71 28.83
N ILE A 203 -24.53 7.99 28.56
CA ILE A 203 -24.03 8.76 27.41
C ILE A 203 -23.32 10.04 27.85
N LEU A 204 -23.83 10.70 28.89
CA LEU A 204 -23.38 12.01 29.34
C LEU A 204 -22.95 11.98 30.83
N PRO A 205 -21.96 12.79 31.24
CA PRO A 205 -21.71 13.05 32.65
C PRO A 205 -22.92 13.74 33.30
N GLU A 206 -23.16 13.44 34.58
CA GLU A 206 -24.29 13.96 35.38
C GLU A 206 -24.39 15.50 35.36
N GLU A 207 -23.25 16.20 35.38
CA GLU A 207 -23.17 17.66 35.24
C GLU A 207 -23.81 18.16 33.92
N VAL A 208 -23.49 17.48 32.81
CA VAL A 208 -23.97 17.83 31.46
C VAL A 208 -25.43 17.42 31.26
N GLU A 209 -25.85 16.30 31.87
CA GLU A 209 -27.25 15.88 31.87
C GLU A 209 -28.14 16.87 32.65
N ALA A 210 -27.68 17.38 33.79
CA ALA A 210 -28.38 18.41 34.55
C ALA A 210 -28.53 19.71 33.74
N GLU A 211 -27.47 20.16 33.05
CA GLU A 211 -27.54 21.31 32.14
C GLU A 211 -28.54 21.09 30.98
N VAL A 212 -28.55 19.90 30.36
CA VAL A 212 -29.53 19.55 29.31
C VAL A 212 -30.97 19.55 29.84
N LYS A 213 -31.21 19.03 31.05
CA LYS A 213 -32.55 19.01 31.67
C LYS A 213 -33.05 20.43 32.00
N LEU A 214 -32.21 21.28 32.59
CA LEU A 214 -32.54 22.70 32.83
C LEU A 214 -32.74 23.48 31.53
N ALA A 215 -31.93 23.21 30.50
CA ALA A 215 -32.11 23.80 29.18
C ALA A 215 -33.42 23.36 28.51
N ALA A 216 -33.90 22.14 28.74
CA ALA A 216 -35.15 21.63 28.16
C ALA A 216 -36.39 22.35 28.73
N GLU A 217 -36.36 22.79 30.00
CA GLU A 217 -37.41 23.63 30.55
C GLU A 217 -37.43 25.01 29.88
N ILE A 218 -36.25 25.65 29.76
CA ILE A 218 -36.10 27.06 29.37
C ILE A 218 -36.00 27.28 27.84
N SER A 219 -35.77 26.22 27.05
CA SER A 219 -35.45 26.30 25.61
C SER A 219 -36.41 27.15 24.77
N MET A 220 -35.83 27.88 23.81
CA MET A 220 -36.55 28.69 22.82
C MET A 220 -36.89 27.95 21.51
N GLY A 221 -36.62 26.64 21.44
CA GLY A 221 -36.84 25.84 20.23
C GLY A 221 -38.32 25.60 19.90
N VAL A 222 -38.58 25.30 18.63
CA VAL A 222 -39.93 25.16 18.04
C VAL A 222 -40.42 23.71 18.17
N GLU A 223 -41.72 23.51 18.39
CA GLU A 223 -42.35 22.19 18.35
C GLU A 223 -42.35 21.63 16.91
N VAL A 224 -41.91 20.37 16.74
CA VAL A 224 -41.84 19.67 15.44
C VAL A 224 -42.86 18.53 15.41
N SER A 225 -43.21 18.07 14.20
CA SER A 225 -44.10 16.92 14.05
C SER A 225 -43.43 15.59 14.41
N ASP A 226 -44.25 14.61 14.77
CA ASP A 226 -43.83 13.21 14.97
C ASP A 226 -43.10 12.65 13.73
N GLU A 227 -43.53 13.03 12.53
CA GLU A 227 -42.91 12.63 11.26
C GLU A 227 -41.50 13.23 11.11
N ASP A 228 -41.32 14.52 11.40
CA ASP A 228 -40.01 15.20 11.35
C ASP A 228 -39.03 14.60 12.37
N ILE A 229 -39.46 14.43 13.62
CA ILE A 229 -38.63 13.84 14.68
C ILE A 229 -38.28 12.38 14.35
N THR A 230 -39.21 11.61 13.79
CA THR A 230 -38.91 10.24 13.33
C THR A 230 -37.81 10.24 12.27
N ASN A 231 -37.83 11.16 11.31
CA ASN A 231 -36.77 11.29 10.30
C ASN A 231 -35.41 11.71 10.89
N ILE A 232 -35.41 12.62 11.89
CA ILE A 232 -34.18 13.02 12.60
C ILE A 232 -33.59 11.85 13.38
N LEU A 233 -34.42 11.02 14.03
CA LEU A 233 -34.00 9.84 14.77
C LEU A 233 -33.34 8.80 13.86
N HIS A 234 -33.91 8.54 12.67
CA HIS A 234 -33.28 7.67 11.66
C HIS A 234 -31.91 8.22 11.19
N LEU A 235 -31.76 9.54 11.04
CA LEU A 235 -30.45 10.13 10.72
C LEU A 235 -29.44 9.94 11.86
N CYS A 236 -29.87 10.02 13.12
CA CYS A 236 -29.01 9.77 14.28
C CYS A 236 -28.54 8.30 14.32
N GLU A 237 -29.44 7.36 14.07
CA GLU A 237 -29.14 5.93 13.98
C GLU A 237 -28.13 5.63 12.86
N GLN A 238 -28.34 6.16 11.65
CA GLN A 238 -27.40 6.02 10.53
C GLN A 238 -26.01 6.60 10.84
N VAL A 239 -25.92 7.74 11.55
CA VAL A 239 -24.62 8.29 11.99
C VAL A 239 -23.93 7.36 13.01
N ILE A 240 -24.68 6.71 13.90
CA ILE A 240 -24.14 5.74 14.86
C ILE A 240 -23.65 4.48 14.14
N GLU A 241 -24.44 3.90 13.24
CA GLU A 241 -24.04 2.74 12.41
C GLU A 241 -22.76 3.02 11.60
N ILE A 242 -22.69 4.18 10.94
CA ILE A 242 -21.50 4.63 10.20
C ILE A 242 -20.29 4.76 11.12
N THR A 243 -20.48 5.28 12.34
CA THR A 243 -19.41 5.43 13.33
C THR A 243 -18.88 4.07 13.81
N GLU A 244 -19.76 3.10 14.05
CA GLU A 244 -19.37 1.74 14.44
C GLU A 244 -18.68 0.99 13.29
N TYR A 245 -19.20 1.09 12.06
CA TYR A 245 -18.54 0.55 10.87
C TYR A 245 -17.15 1.17 10.66
N ARG A 246 -16.98 2.47 10.93
CA ARG A 246 -15.71 3.18 10.86
C ARG A 246 -14.69 2.69 11.90
N VAL A 247 -15.12 2.20 13.07
CA VAL A 247 -14.26 1.49 14.04
C VAL A 247 -13.90 0.09 13.53
N GLN A 248 -14.87 -0.67 13.02
CA GLN A 248 -14.61 -2.01 12.45
C GLN A 248 -13.64 -1.97 11.26
N LEU A 249 -13.77 -0.96 10.39
CA LEU A 249 -12.88 -0.71 9.25
C LEU A 249 -11.45 -0.36 9.71
N TYR A 250 -11.31 0.38 10.80
CA TYR A 250 -10.01 0.69 11.41
C TYR A 250 -9.31 -0.58 11.92
N ASP A 251 -10.01 -1.44 12.66
CA ASP A 251 -9.43 -2.70 13.15
C ASP A 251 -9.15 -3.69 12.00
N TYR A 252 -9.98 -3.73 10.96
CA TYR A 252 -9.67 -4.45 9.72
C TYR A 252 -8.37 -3.95 9.08
N LEU A 253 -8.21 -2.63 8.93
CA LEU A 253 -7.02 -2.00 8.37
C LEU A 253 -5.77 -2.31 9.21
N LYS A 254 -5.86 -2.25 10.54
CA LYS A 254 -4.79 -2.58 11.49
C LYS A 254 -4.32 -4.04 11.36
N ASN A 255 -5.27 -4.97 11.33
CA ASN A 255 -4.97 -6.39 11.15
C ASN A 255 -4.34 -6.68 9.77
N ARG A 256 -4.83 -6.03 8.71
CA ARG A 256 -4.24 -6.13 7.36
C ARG A 256 -2.84 -5.53 7.26
N MET A 257 -2.63 -4.35 7.85
CA MET A 257 -1.32 -3.69 7.84
C MET A 257 -0.26 -4.52 8.56
N THR A 258 -0.61 -5.07 9.72
CA THR A 258 0.29 -5.96 10.50
C THR A 258 0.66 -7.22 9.72
N ALA A 259 -0.26 -7.76 8.91
CA ALA A 259 -0.03 -8.96 8.09
C ALA A 259 0.72 -8.71 6.76
N ILE A 260 0.83 -7.45 6.31
CA ILE A 260 1.40 -7.09 5.00
C ILE A 260 2.70 -6.29 5.12
N ALA A 261 2.81 -5.41 6.12
CA ALA A 261 3.98 -4.57 6.35
C ALA A 261 4.29 -4.43 7.86
N PRO A 262 4.66 -5.54 8.55
CA PRO A 262 4.88 -5.54 9.99
C PRO A 262 6.02 -4.60 10.42
N ASN A 263 7.09 -4.48 9.64
CA ASN A 263 8.22 -3.62 10.03
C ASN A 263 7.87 -2.13 9.85
N LEU A 264 7.19 -1.75 8.77
CA LEU A 264 6.62 -0.41 8.57
C LEU A 264 5.66 -0.05 9.71
N THR A 265 4.81 -0.99 10.12
CA THR A 265 3.84 -0.82 11.23
C THR A 265 4.55 -0.42 12.52
N VAL A 266 5.54 -1.22 12.95
CA VAL A 266 6.33 -0.93 14.16
C VAL A 266 7.05 0.42 14.07
N MET A 267 7.57 0.77 12.88
CA MET A 267 8.33 2.01 12.68
C MET A 267 7.48 3.29 12.73
N VAL A 268 6.27 3.30 12.13
CA VAL A 268 5.53 4.55 11.84
C VAL A 268 4.09 4.55 12.39
N GLY A 269 3.51 3.38 12.66
CA GLY A 269 2.10 3.20 13.02
C GLY A 269 1.19 2.92 11.82
N GLU A 270 0.08 2.21 12.08
CA GLU A 270 -0.81 1.60 11.09
C GLU A 270 -1.39 2.63 10.10
N LEU A 271 -1.99 3.71 10.61
CA LEU A 271 -2.62 4.75 9.79
C LEU A 271 -1.61 5.48 8.89
N VAL A 272 -0.41 5.76 9.40
CA VAL A 272 0.61 6.48 8.65
C VAL A 272 1.24 5.55 7.61
N GLY A 273 1.43 4.27 7.94
CA GLY A 273 1.79 3.23 6.98
C GLY A 273 0.76 3.10 5.84
N ALA A 274 -0.53 3.07 6.18
CA ALA A 274 -1.62 3.01 5.21
C ALA A 274 -1.63 4.21 4.26
N ARG A 275 -1.57 5.44 4.79
CA ARG A 275 -1.53 6.66 3.95
C ARG A 275 -0.26 6.76 3.11
N LEU A 276 0.90 6.26 3.59
CA LEU A 276 2.12 6.17 2.79
C LEU A 276 1.99 5.18 1.62
N ILE A 277 1.40 4.00 1.84
CA ILE A 277 1.17 3.00 0.79
C ILE A 277 0.15 3.52 -0.23
N ALA A 278 -0.97 4.11 0.22
CA ALA A 278 -1.98 4.68 -0.66
C ALA A 278 -1.46 5.83 -1.53
N HIS A 279 -0.65 6.74 -0.96
CA HIS A 279 -0.05 7.84 -1.72
C HIS A 279 1.00 7.35 -2.76
N ALA A 280 1.57 6.16 -2.56
CA ALA A 280 2.43 5.50 -3.55
C ALA A 280 1.68 4.56 -4.51
N GLY A 281 0.39 4.28 -4.26
CA GLY A 281 -0.46 3.36 -5.02
C GLY A 281 -0.20 1.86 -4.80
N SER A 282 1.00 1.45 -4.38
CA SER A 282 1.31 0.08 -3.96
C SER A 282 2.54 0.03 -3.04
N LEU A 283 2.65 -1.03 -2.23
CA LEU A 283 3.79 -1.26 -1.34
C LEU A 283 5.10 -1.41 -2.14
N MET A 284 5.04 -2.14 -3.25
CA MET A 284 6.15 -2.32 -4.19
C MET A 284 6.60 -1.01 -4.86
N ASN A 285 5.71 -0.03 -5.06
CA ASN A 285 6.10 1.29 -5.55
C ASN A 285 6.74 2.14 -4.44
N LEU A 286 6.17 2.10 -3.23
CA LEU A 286 6.72 2.77 -2.04
C LEU A 286 8.15 2.28 -1.73
N ALA A 287 8.42 0.98 -1.88
CA ALA A 287 9.76 0.40 -1.69
C ALA A 287 10.81 1.00 -2.65
N LYS A 288 10.42 1.35 -3.89
CA LYS A 288 11.30 1.97 -4.89
C LYS A 288 11.63 3.43 -4.55
N HIS A 289 10.80 4.10 -3.75
CA HIS A 289 11.05 5.50 -3.38
C HIS A 289 12.31 5.61 -2.49
N PRO A 290 13.11 6.70 -2.63
CA PRO A 290 14.20 6.98 -1.72
C PRO A 290 13.69 7.59 -0.41
N ALA A 291 14.46 7.43 0.66
CA ALA A 291 14.13 7.96 1.99
C ALA A 291 13.82 9.48 2.02
N SER A 292 14.43 10.26 1.14
CA SER A 292 14.15 11.70 0.98
C SER A 292 12.73 11.97 0.48
N THR A 293 12.23 11.20 -0.49
CA THR A 293 10.84 11.29 -0.97
C THR A 293 9.88 10.81 0.12
N VAL A 294 10.19 9.68 0.77
CA VAL A 294 9.39 9.14 1.89
C VAL A 294 9.25 10.15 3.04
N GLN A 295 10.28 10.96 3.32
CA GLN A 295 10.24 12.02 4.34
C GLN A 295 9.19 13.12 4.04
N ILE A 296 8.95 13.42 2.76
CA ILE A 296 8.17 14.61 2.30
C ILE A 296 6.89 14.24 1.52
N LEU A 297 6.57 12.94 1.40
CA LEU A 297 5.37 12.43 0.74
C LEU A 297 4.09 13.09 1.31
N GLY A 298 3.19 13.55 0.45
CA GLY A 298 2.02 14.35 0.84
C GLY A 298 2.26 15.85 1.07
N ALA A 299 3.51 16.32 1.20
CA ALA A 299 3.84 17.77 1.25
C ALA A 299 4.14 18.38 -0.13
N GLU A 300 3.86 17.65 -1.21
CA GLU A 300 4.31 17.93 -2.58
C GLU A 300 3.86 19.30 -3.11
N LYS A 301 2.61 19.69 -2.86
CA LYS A 301 2.08 21.03 -3.21
C LYS A 301 2.87 22.18 -2.55
N ALA A 302 3.43 21.95 -1.36
CA ALA A 302 4.32 22.91 -0.70
C ALA A 302 5.77 22.80 -1.21
N LEU A 303 6.27 21.57 -1.46
CA LEU A 303 7.60 21.30 -2.00
C LEU A 303 7.80 21.94 -3.38
N PHE A 304 6.93 21.66 -4.35
CA PHE A 304 7.04 22.21 -5.70
C PHE A 304 6.86 23.74 -5.72
N ARG A 305 6.03 24.29 -4.83
CA ARG A 305 5.90 25.75 -4.65
C ARG A 305 7.19 26.37 -4.09
N ALA A 306 7.81 25.73 -3.11
CA ALA A 306 9.08 26.18 -2.53
C ALA A 306 10.20 26.15 -3.58
N LEU A 307 10.36 25.03 -4.29
CA LEU A 307 11.34 24.87 -5.37
C LEU A 307 11.15 25.91 -6.48
N LYS A 308 9.93 26.09 -7.00
CA LYS A 308 9.60 27.11 -8.03
C LYS A 308 9.82 28.57 -7.58
N THR A 309 9.96 28.83 -6.28
CA THR A 309 10.17 30.18 -5.74
C THR A 309 11.52 30.34 -5.02
N HIS A 310 12.41 29.34 -5.12
CA HIS A 310 13.69 29.26 -4.41
C HIS A 310 13.58 29.53 -2.89
N LYS A 311 12.51 29.04 -2.26
CA LYS A 311 12.24 29.14 -0.82
C LYS A 311 12.55 27.82 -0.10
N ASP A 312 12.66 27.89 1.23
CA ASP A 312 12.81 26.73 2.11
C ASP A 312 11.77 25.63 1.82
N THR A 313 12.25 24.40 1.65
CA THR A 313 11.41 23.22 1.39
C THR A 313 10.77 22.66 2.68
N PRO A 314 9.60 22.00 2.59
CA PRO A 314 8.97 21.37 3.75
C PRO A 314 9.86 20.27 4.33
N LYS A 315 9.96 20.23 5.67
CA LYS A 315 10.87 19.35 6.41
C LYS A 315 10.26 17.98 6.75
N TYR A 316 8.98 17.79 6.44
CA TYR A 316 8.18 16.59 6.70
C TYR A 316 6.89 16.63 5.87
N GLY A 317 6.39 15.45 5.49
CA GLY A 317 5.04 15.22 4.95
C GLY A 317 4.20 14.38 5.92
N LEU A 318 3.51 13.36 5.41
CA LEU A 318 2.64 12.44 6.18
C LEU A 318 3.29 11.88 7.46
N ILE A 319 4.61 11.65 7.42
CA ILE A 319 5.42 11.17 8.57
C ILE A 319 5.41 12.14 9.78
N TYR A 320 4.94 13.38 9.63
CA TYR A 320 4.72 14.29 10.75
C TYR A 320 3.77 13.71 11.83
N HIS A 321 2.78 12.91 11.42
CA HIS A 321 1.78 12.30 12.31
C HIS A 321 2.26 10.99 12.97
N ALA A 322 3.47 10.51 12.64
CA ALA A 322 4.05 9.35 13.30
C ALA A 322 4.36 9.64 14.78
N SER A 323 3.98 8.73 15.68
CA SER A 323 4.12 8.86 17.14
C SER A 323 5.47 9.45 17.59
N LEU A 324 6.58 8.91 17.06
CA LEU A 324 7.95 9.33 17.37
C LEU A 324 8.24 10.79 16.97
N VAL A 325 7.68 11.27 15.85
CA VAL A 325 7.80 12.67 15.39
C VAL A 325 6.82 13.58 16.13
N GLY A 326 5.66 13.05 16.56
CA GLY A 326 4.71 13.73 17.43
C GLY A 326 5.36 14.15 18.75
N GLN A 327 5.96 13.18 19.45
CA GLN A 327 6.62 13.33 20.76
C GLN A 327 7.87 14.24 20.72
N THR A 328 8.62 14.24 19.62
CA THR A 328 9.89 14.98 19.50
C THR A 328 9.69 16.50 19.64
N SER A 329 10.54 17.17 20.42
CA SER A 329 10.60 18.64 20.50
C SER A 329 10.77 19.34 19.13
N ALA A 330 10.06 20.45 18.88
CA ALA A 330 9.95 21.10 17.56
C ALA A 330 11.29 21.37 16.83
N LYS A 331 12.34 21.73 17.56
CA LYS A 331 13.70 21.98 17.04
C LYS A 331 14.38 20.70 16.51
N ASN A 332 13.98 19.53 16.99
CA ASN A 332 14.51 18.22 16.63
C ASN A 332 13.59 17.44 15.67
N LYS A 333 12.29 17.77 15.52
CA LYS A 333 11.34 17.07 14.63
C LYS A 333 11.89 16.83 13.21
N GLY A 334 12.50 17.84 12.60
CA GLY A 334 13.10 17.72 11.25
C GLY A 334 14.34 16.81 11.16
N LYS A 335 15.03 16.55 12.28
CA LYS A 335 16.14 15.58 12.35
C LYS A 335 15.59 14.16 12.52
N ILE A 336 14.62 13.98 13.42
CA ILE A 336 13.97 12.69 13.69
C ILE A 336 13.18 12.22 12.48
N SER A 337 12.38 13.08 11.84
CA SER A 337 11.65 12.76 10.61
C SER A 337 12.56 12.22 9.49
N ARG A 338 13.76 12.79 9.30
CA ARG A 338 14.76 12.28 8.34
C ARG A 338 15.30 10.90 8.72
N MET A 339 15.65 10.70 10.00
CA MET A 339 16.18 9.41 10.46
C MET A 339 15.11 8.32 10.47
N LEU A 340 13.86 8.69 10.79
CA LEU A 340 12.69 7.83 10.68
C LEU A 340 12.46 7.44 9.23
N ALA A 341 12.31 8.39 8.30
CA ALA A 341 12.11 8.09 6.88
C ALA A 341 13.24 7.22 6.28
N ALA A 342 14.49 7.38 6.73
CA ALA A 342 15.61 6.51 6.35
C ALA A 342 15.45 5.07 6.86
N LYS A 343 14.99 4.87 8.09
CA LYS A 343 14.74 3.53 8.65
C LYS A 343 13.44 2.90 8.14
N SER A 344 12.37 3.69 7.97
CA SER A 344 11.13 3.27 7.33
C SER A 344 11.38 2.84 5.88
N SER A 345 12.20 3.56 5.10
CA SER A 345 12.53 3.17 3.72
C SER A 345 13.27 1.83 3.65
N LEU A 346 14.07 1.48 4.66
CA LEU A 346 14.67 0.13 4.80
C LEU A 346 13.62 -0.91 5.21
N ALA A 347 12.76 -0.61 6.20
CA ALA A 347 11.68 -1.49 6.64
C ALA A 347 10.70 -1.82 5.50
N ILE A 348 10.24 -0.82 4.74
CA ILE A 348 9.36 -0.98 3.58
C ILE A 348 10.00 -1.89 2.52
N ARG A 349 11.31 -1.77 2.28
CA ARG A 349 12.01 -2.63 1.31
C ARG A 349 12.15 -4.06 1.79
N TYR A 350 12.27 -4.28 3.10
CA TYR A 350 12.26 -5.61 3.69
C TYR A 350 10.85 -6.21 3.66
N ASP A 351 9.81 -5.47 4.07
CA ASP A 351 8.40 -5.90 3.99
C ASP A 351 7.94 -6.18 2.54
N ALA A 352 8.53 -5.52 1.53
CA ALA A 352 8.13 -5.64 0.11
C ALA A 352 8.96 -6.63 -0.72
N LEU A 353 10.12 -7.09 -0.23
CA LEU A 353 11.07 -7.93 -0.98
C LEU A 353 11.66 -9.09 -0.16
N GLY A 354 11.38 -9.15 1.14
CA GLY A 354 11.76 -10.26 2.01
C GLY A 354 10.80 -11.43 1.87
N GLU A 355 11.34 -12.65 2.00
CA GLU A 355 10.54 -13.89 2.05
C GLU A 355 10.00 -14.14 3.48
N ASP A 356 10.66 -13.57 4.50
CA ASP A 356 10.27 -13.64 5.91
C ASP A 356 9.39 -12.45 6.33
N THR A 357 8.30 -12.73 7.06
CA THR A 357 7.35 -11.72 7.58
C THR A 357 7.62 -11.31 9.04
N THR A 358 8.86 -11.45 9.52
CA THR A 358 9.23 -11.15 10.91
C THR A 358 9.32 -9.64 11.17
N SER A 359 8.89 -9.20 12.37
CA SER A 359 8.87 -7.78 12.77
C SER A 359 10.16 -7.30 13.46
N GLU A 360 11.17 -8.17 13.57
CA GLU A 360 12.40 -7.94 14.36
C GLU A 360 13.18 -6.72 13.88
N MET A 361 13.30 -6.56 12.56
CA MET A 361 13.94 -5.41 11.92
C MET A 361 13.27 -4.09 12.28
N GLY A 362 11.94 -4.05 12.36
CA GLY A 362 11.17 -2.89 12.80
C GLY A 362 11.46 -2.54 14.26
N ILE A 363 11.45 -3.54 15.15
CA ILE A 363 11.70 -3.36 16.59
C ILE A 363 13.12 -2.84 16.83
N GLU A 364 14.13 -3.46 16.22
CA GLU A 364 15.55 -3.13 16.41
C GLU A 364 15.89 -1.73 15.85
N ASN A 365 15.34 -1.39 14.68
CA ASN A 365 15.52 -0.05 14.11
C ASN A 365 14.73 1.03 14.87
N ARG A 366 13.56 0.71 15.45
CA ARG A 366 12.81 1.62 16.31
C ARG A 366 13.58 1.92 17.60
N ALA A 367 14.08 0.90 18.30
CA ALA A 367 14.89 1.08 19.51
C ALA A 367 16.12 1.97 19.25
N LYS A 368 16.81 1.77 18.12
CA LYS A 368 17.93 2.63 17.68
C LYS A 368 17.51 4.10 17.47
N LEU A 369 16.30 4.37 16.99
CA LEU A 369 15.78 5.74 16.86
C LEU A 369 15.37 6.34 18.21
N GLU A 370 14.75 5.58 19.11
CA GLU A 370 14.32 6.06 20.42
C GLU A 370 15.52 6.41 21.33
N ILE A 371 16.58 5.60 21.31
CA ILE A 371 17.87 5.94 21.95
C ILE A 371 18.45 7.24 21.35
N ARG A 372 18.34 7.41 20.03
CA ARG A 372 18.83 8.61 19.34
C ARG A 372 17.97 9.86 19.61
N LEU A 373 16.67 9.70 19.86
CA LEU A 373 15.76 10.76 20.29
C LEU A 373 16.17 11.28 21.66
N ARG A 374 16.24 10.40 22.67
CA ARG A 374 16.66 10.76 24.04
C ARG A 374 17.99 11.54 24.04
N HIS A 375 19.00 11.04 23.32
CA HIS A 375 20.30 11.71 23.18
C HIS A 375 20.27 13.08 22.46
N LEU A 376 19.26 13.36 21.63
CA LEU A 376 19.06 14.67 20.98
C LEU A 376 18.32 15.67 21.89
N GLU A 377 17.61 15.19 22.91
CA GLU A 377 16.84 16.02 23.85
C GLU A 377 17.62 16.30 25.13
N ASP A 378 18.37 15.33 25.66
CA ASP A 378 19.42 15.54 26.68
C ASP A 378 20.40 16.66 26.29
N LYS A 379 20.74 16.73 24.99
CA LYS A 379 21.62 17.77 24.43
C LYS A 379 21.00 19.16 24.40
N GLY A 380 19.70 19.30 24.62
CA GLY A 380 19.06 20.59 24.91
C GLY A 380 19.29 21.08 26.33
N ILE A 381 19.42 20.15 27.29
CA ILE A 381 19.52 20.44 28.73
C ILE A 381 20.98 20.68 29.16
N ARG A 382 21.96 20.01 28.54
CA ARG A 382 23.40 20.15 28.86
C ARG A 382 24.03 21.46 28.34
N LYS A 383 23.45 22.61 28.68
CA LYS A 383 24.14 23.92 28.68
C LYS A 383 25.17 23.96 29.81
N ILE A 384 26.35 23.40 29.54
CA ILE A 384 27.68 23.81 30.07
C ILE A 384 27.65 24.45 31.48
N SER A 385 27.29 23.66 32.50
CA SER A 385 27.84 23.83 33.85
C SER A 385 28.92 22.77 34.00
N GLY A 386 30.18 23.20 34.06
CA GLY A 386 31.33 22.32 33.82
C GLY A 386 32.53 23.06 33.25
N THR A 387 33.06 24.01 34.03
CA THR A 387 34.31 24.71 33.72
C THR A 387 35.50 23.75 33.80
N GLY A 388 36.25 23.63 32.70
CA GLY A 388 37.63 23.12 32.71
C GLY A 388 37.83 21.65 32.32
N LYS A 389 38.02 21.40 31.02
CA LYS A 389 39.39 21.24 30.46
C LYS A 389 39.38 21.28 28.92
N ALA A 390 40.55 21.49 28.34
CA ALA A 390 40.72 21.97 26.98
C ALA A 390 40.24 21.00 25.88
N MET A 391 39.41 21.52 24.98
CA MET A 391 39.55 21.24 23.54
C MET A 391 39.68 22.58 22.82
N ALA A 392 40.44 22.61 21.72
CA ALA A 392 40.73 23.84 21.00
C ALA A 392 39.44 24.50 20.49
N ARG A 393 39.42 25.85 20.46
CA ARG A 393 38.38 26.60 19.74
C ARG A 393 38.58 26.35 18.24
N ALA A 394 37.89 25.36 17.70
CA ALA A 394 37.58 25.35 16.27
C ALA A 394 36.76 26.60 15.97
N ASP A 395 37.26 27.45 15.06
CA ASP A 395 36.55 28.67 14.68
C ASP A 395 35.17 28.36 14.11
N LYS A 396 34.23 29.28 14.33
CA LYS A 396 32.85 29.11 13.87
C LYS A 396 32.85 29.04 12.34
N TYR A 397 32.68 27.84 11.80
CA TYR A 397 32.44 27.63 10.38
C TYR A 397 31.18 28.40 9.95
N GLN A 398 31.39 29.59 9.38
CA GLN A 398 30.34 30.34 8.73
C GLN A 398 30.08 29.68 7.38
N HIS A 399 28.87 29.15 7.20
CA HIS A 399 28.42 28.66 5.89
C HIS A 399 28.19 29.86 4.96
N LYS A 400 29.28 30.38 4.37
CA LYS A 400 29.20 31.23 3.20
C LYS A 400 28.66 30.39 2.05
N SER A 401 27.39 30.61 1.70
CA SER A 401 26.81 30.11 0.47
C SER A 401 27.32 30.96 -0.70
N ASP A 402 28.61 30.83 -1.01
CA ASP A 402 29.20 31.43 -2.21
C ASP A 402 28.62 30.70 -3.42
N VAL A 403 27.52 31.25 -3.95
CA VAL A 403 26.88 30.77 -5.17
C VAL A 403 27.88 30.96 -6.30
N ARG A 404 28.50 29.85 -6.74
CA ARG A 404 29.33 29.81 -7.94
C ARG A 404 28.43 30.01 -9.16
N VAL A 405 28.21 31.27 -9.51
CA VAL A 405 27.73 31.67 -10.83
C VAL A 405 28.74 31.13 -11.86
N TYR A 406 28.25 30.51 -12.92
CA TYR A 406 29.10 30.07 -14.02
C TYR A 406 29.70 31.29 -14.71
N ASP A 407 31.03 31.34 -14.83
CA ASP A 407 31.72 32.41 -15.55
C ASP A 407 31.88 32.00 -17.03
N PRO A 408 31.16 32.64 -17.97
CA PRO A 408 31.20 32.23 -19.38
C PRO A 408 32.57 32.46 -20.04
N SER A 409 33.46 33.27 -19.43
CA SER A 409 34.81 33.46 -19.94
C SER A 409 35.69 32.20 -19.81
N ALA A 410 35.34 31.28 -18.91
CA ALA A 410 36.05 30.00 -18.73
C ALA A 410 35.80 28.99 -19.87
N ASP A 411 34.76 29.20 -20.68
CA ASP A 411 34.40 28.36 -21.85
C ASP A 411 35.15 28.77 -23.13
N SER A 412 35.84 29.91 -23.10
CA SER A 412 36.48 30.50 -24.29
C SER A 412 37.85 29.89 -24.55
N THR A 413 37.92 28.87 -25.42
CA THR A 413 39.17 28.18 -25.81
C THR A 413 40.10 29.00 -26.74
N ILE A 414 40.10 30.33 -26.62
CA ILE A 414 40.91 31.25 -27.42
C ILE A 414 41.95 31.91 -26.49
N PRO A 415 43.26 31.73 -26.72
CA PRO A 415 44.30 32.26 -25.84
C PRO A 415 44.46 33.78 -25.98
N SER A 416 43.75 34.55 -25.15
CA SER A 416 43.87 36.01 -25.11
C SER A 416 45.23 36.43 -24.54
N THR A 417 45.96 37.25 -25.30
CA THR A 417 47.35 37.61 -25.02
C THR A 417 47.47 38.84 -24.13
N SER A 418 48.47 38.82 -23.22
CA SER A 418 49.08 39.96 -22.54
C SER A 418 48.16 41.11 -22.08
N LYS A 419 47.79 41.11 -20.79
CA LYS A 419 47.21 42.29 -20.11
C LYS A 419 48.11 43.53 -20.30
N LYS A 420 47.64 44.54 -21.05
CA LYS A 420 48.12 45.93 -20.94
C LYS A 420 47.12 46.77 -20.14
N ARG A 421 47.62 47.93 -19.68
CA ARG A 421 47.06 48.76 -18.60
C ARG A 421 45.71 49.37 -18.98
N LYS A 422 44.83 49.56 -17.98
CA LYS A 422 43.78 50.60 -18.04
C LYS A 422 44.42 51.98 -18.17
N PHE A 423 43.80 52.89 -18.89
CA PHE A 423 43.58 54.29 -18.51
C PHE A 423 42.45 54.89 -19.38
N GLU A 424 41.98 56.08 -18.99
CA GLU A 424 40.75 56.80 -19.38
C GLU A 424 40.50 57.05 -20.88
N GLU A 425 39.26 57.33 -21.36
CA GLU A 425 37.98 56.62 -21.09
C GLU A 425 37.08 56.58 -22.37
N VAL A 426 36.21 57.50 -22.84
CA VAL A 426 35.36 58.63 -22.32
C VAL A 426 34.31 59.05 -23.41
N GLU A 427 33.20 59.74 -23.06
CA GLU A 427 32.12 60.35 -23.91
C GLU A 427 31.37 59.44 -24.93
N GLU A 428 30.05 59.14 -24.80
CA GLU A 428 29.14 59.24 -23.63
C GLU A 428 28.25 57.99 -23.44
N GLU A 429 26.98 57.78 -23.84
CA GLU A 429 25.86 58.49 -24.52
C GLU A 429 24.53 57.88 -23.96
N GLU A 430 23.29 58.40 -24.00
CA GLU A 430 22.65 59.66 -24.44
C GLU A 430 21.50 60.00 -23.43
N GLU A 431 20.21 59.96 -23.82
CA GLU A 431 19.01 60.20 -22.98
C GLU A 431 18.12 58.92 -22.90
N GLU A 432 17.14 58.72 -22.01
CA GLU A 432 16.24 59.63 -21.29
C GLU A 432 15.97 59.19 -19.82
N GLN A 433 15.27 60.01 -19.03
CA GLN A 433 15.09 59.83 -17.57
C GLN A 433 13.64 60.16 -17.14
N PRO A 434 13.09 59.52 -16.09
CA PRO A 434 12.91 60.31 -14.86
C PRO A 434 13.02 59.53 -13.52
N LYS A 435 13.23 60.30 -12.43
CA LYS A 435 13.40 59.83 -11.04
C LYS A 435 12.18 60.13 -10.15
N LYS A 436 11.92 59.28 -9.13
CA LYS A 436 11.45 59.64 -7.75
C LYS A 436 11.50 58.40 -6.84
N LYS A 437 12.46 58.31 -5.90
CA LYS A 437 12.51 58.85 -4.53
C LYS A 437 11.79 58.01 -3.45
N LYS A 438 12.56 57.49 -2.49
CA LYS A 438 12.11 56.76 -1.28
C LYS A 438 11.41 57.69 -0.27
N LYS A 439 10.49 57.16 0.55
CA LYS A 439 10.04 57.77 1.82
C LYS A 439 10.54 56.97 3.04
N LYS A 440 10.63 57.64 4.20
CA LYS A 440 11.05 57.07 5.51
C LYS A 440 9.86 56.43 6.26
N LYS A 441 10.16 55.65 7.31
CA LYS A 441 9.21 55.23 8.35
C LYS A 441 9.06 56.29 9.45
N VAL A 442 7.85 56.37 9.98
CA VAL A 442 7.34 56.87 11.26
C VAL A 442 6.20 55.87 11.58
N LYS A 443 5.99 55.24 12.74
CA LYS A 443 6.25 55.52 14.18
C LYS A 443 5.09 56.31 14.80
N ASP A 444 3.97 55.62 15.01
CA ASP A 444 2.71 56.15 15.54
C ASP A 444 2.47 55.54 16.93
N GLU A 445 2.28 56.41 17.92
CA GLU A 445 2.31 56.18 19.36
C GLU A 445 1.54 57.35 20.01
N GLU A 446 0.38 57.23 20.67
CA GLU A 446 -0.60 56.13 20.85
C GLU A 446 -2.01 56.75 21.12
N ASP A 447 -3.06 55.92 21.29
CA ASP A 447 -4.44 56.20 21.81
C ASP A 447 -5.45 57.13 21.06
N GLU A 448 -6.62 56.57 20.70
CA GLU A 448 -7.98 57.03 21.09
C GLU A 448 -9.01 55.87 20.99
#